data_AF-A0A5E4I6S0-F1
#
_entry.id   AF-A0A5E4I6S0-F1
#
_cell.length_a   1.000
_cell.length_b   1.000
_cell.length_c   1.000
_cell.angle_alpha   90.00
_cell.angle_beta   90.00
_cell.angle_gamma   90.00
#
_symmetry.space_group_name_H-M   'P 1'
#
loop_
_entity.id
_entity.type
_entity.pdbx_description
1 polymer ?
#
loop_
_entity_poly.entity_id
_entity_poly.type
_entity_poly.pdbx_seq_one_letter_code
_entity_poly.pdbx_strand_id
1 'polypeptide(L)'
;MSKTNEEEQKLLEKGWIKTWLLFEVVAVKKEAAQNALKAHVEKLKKEQALRVFEENFTSTDPVEPAEHFKAHGITETWSQLAEVVLCAKDFEGLMNMVVTYAPTAIEILGPSKISIDMRSAQNALATVTDMMHKYAAAGIGGMLISTK
;
A
#
# COMPACT_ATOMS: atom_id res chain seq x y z
N MET A 1 12.38 3.71 27.13
CA MET A 1 11.67 3.55 25.85
C MET A 1 12.67 3.76 24.72
N SER A 2 12.53 3.06 23.59
CA SER A 2 13.40 3.32 22.42
C SER A 2 13.07 4.70 21.82
N LYS A 3 14.05 5.35 21.17
CA LYS A 3 13.84 6.66 20.51
C LYS A 3 12.72 6.61 19.46
N THR A 4 12.56 5.47 18.80
CA THR A 4 11.50 5.18 17.82
C THR A 4 10.11 5.28 18.43
N ASN A 5 9.90 4.75 19.63
CA ASN A 5 8.59 4.79 20.31
C ASN A 5 8.21 6.22 20.73
N GLU A 6 9.19 7.04 21.12
CA GLU A 6 8.94 8.44 21.49
C GLU A 6 8.56 9.32 20.29
N GLU A 7 9.18 9.10 19.12
CA GLU A 7 8.81 9.80 17.90
C GLU A 7 7.42 9.40 17.42
N GLU A 8 7.13 8.10 17.40
CA GLU A 8 5.82 7.57 17.02
C GLU A 8 4.71 8.20 17.86
N GLN A 9 4.87 8.21 19.19
CA GLN A 9 3.89 8.79 20.10
C GLN A 9 3.68 10.28 19.85
N LYS A 10 4.76 11.04 19.59
CA LYS A 10 4.66 12.47 19.23
C LYS A 10 3.93 12.71 17.92
N LEU A 11 4.02 11.80 16.95
CA LEU A 11 3.26 11.91 15.69
C LEU A 11 1.78 11.61 15.93
N LEU A 12 1.46 10.58 16.71
CA LEU A 12 0.08 10.25 17.09
C LEU A 12 -0.60 11.39 17.84
N GLU A 13 0.10 12.05 18.77
CA GLU A 13 -0.39 13.25 19.47
C GLU A 13 -0.66 14.43 18.51
N LYS A 14 0.04 14.48 17.37
CA LYS A 14 -0.19 15.46 16.29
C LYS A 14 -1.29 15.04 15.32
N GLY A 15 -1.98 13.93 15.58
CA GLY A 15 -3.06 13.41 14.74
C GLY A 15 -2.61 12.58 13.55
N TRP A 16 -1.34 12.16 13.50
CA TRP A 16 -0.89 11.20 12.49
C TRP A 16 -1.53 9.83 12.73
N ILE A 17 -1.64 9.05 11.66
CA ILE A 17 -2.32 7.76 11.65
C ILE A 17 -1.26 6.66 11.57
N LYS A 18 -1.11 5.88 12.65
CA LYS A 18 -0.28 4.67 12.67
C LYS A 18 -0.98 3.55 11.90
N THR A 19 -0.22 2.91 11.03
CA THR A 19 -0.74 1.92 10.08
C THR A 19 0.28 0.81 9.89
N TRP A 20 -0.20 -0.43 9.87
CA TRP A 20 0.53 -1.59 9.39
C TRP A 20 0.11 -1.90 7.95
N LEU A 21 1.10 -2.26 7.13
CA LEU A 21 0.94 -2.54 5.71
C LEU A 21 1.63 -3.85 5.36
N LEU A 22 1.01 -4.60 4.47
CA LEU A 22 1.62 -5.77 3.85
C LEU A 22 1.77 -5.52 2.35
N PHE A 23 2.99 -5.64 1.85
CA PHE A 23 3.28 -5.64 0.42
C PHE A 23 3.70 -7.04 -0.01
N GLU A 24 3.21 -7.49 -1.17
CA GLU A 24 3.66 -8.72 -1.80
C GLU A 24 4.13 -8.43 -3.22
N VAL A 25 5.23 -9.07 -3.61
CA VAL A 25 5.69 -9.08 -5.00
C VAL A 25 5.93 -10.52 -5.43
N VAL A 26 5.36 -10.89 -6.56
CA VAL A 26 5.61 -12.16 -7.26
C VAL A 26 6.39 -11.88 -8.55
N ALA A 27 7.47 -12.62 -8.78
CA ALA A 27 8.30 -12.48 -9.98
C ALA A 27 8.84 -13.83 -10.48
N VAL A 28 9.23 -13.89 -11.75
CA VAL A 28 9.84 -15.09 -12.37
C VAL A 28 11.25 -15.37 -11.84
N LYS A 29 11.95 -14.33 -11.38
CA LYS A 29 13.30 -14.45 -10.80
C LYS A 29 13.28 -14.04 -9.33
N LYS A 30 13.94 -14.81 -8.48
CA LYS A 30 14.08 -14.54 -7.06
C LYS A 30 14.63 -13.14 -6.78
N GLU A 31 15.71 -12.75 -7.45
CA GLU A 31 16.36 -11.46 -7.25
C GLU A 31 15.47 -10.31 -7.73
N ALA A 32 14.60 -10.55 -8.72
CA ALA A 32 13.66 -9.54 -9.19
C ALA A 32 12.61 -9.23 -8.13
N ALA A 33 12.05 -10.26 -7.47
CA ALA A 33 11.11 -10.07 -6.35
C ALA A 33 11.77 -9.26 -5.21
N GLN A 34 12.98 -9.67 -4.82
CA GLN A 34 13.75 -9.02 -3.75
C GLN A 34 14.06 -7.55 -4.02
N ASN A 35 14.63 -7.28 -5.19
CA ASN A 35 15.04 -5.93 -5.56
C ASN A 35 13.84 -5.01 -5.76
N ALA A 36 12.75 -5.51 -6.36
CA ALA A 36 11.54 -4.73 -6.57
C ALA A 36 10.90 -4.34 -5.24
N LEU A 37 10.71 -5.30 -4.32
CA LEU A 37 10.07 -5.03 -3.04
C LEU A 37 10.92 -4.10 -2.16
N LYS A 38 12.24 -4.31 -2.12
CA LYS A 38 13.15 -3.40 -1.42
C LYS A 38 13.09 -1.99 -2.00
N ALA A 39 13.15 -1.85 -3.32
CA ALA A 39 13.05 -0.54 -3.97
C ALA A 39 11.69 0.13 -3.71
N HIS A 40 10.62 -0.65 -3.58
CA HIS A 40 9.28 -0.17 -3.26
C HIS A 40 9.22 0.46 -1.87
N VAL A 41 9.71 -0.26 -0.85
CA VAL A 41 9.77 0.24 0.53
C VAL A 41 10.73 1.42 0.67
N GLU A 42 11.87 1.42 -0.04
CA GLU A 42 12.79 2.56 -0.05
C GLU A 42 12.21 3.84 -0.66
N LYS A 43 11.27 3.73 -1.61
CA LYS A 43 10.52 4.89 -2.10
C LYS A 43 9.54 5.39 -1.04
N LEU A 44 8.84 4.48 -0.36
CA LEU A 44 7.90 4.80 0.71
C LEU A 44 8.56 5.63 1.82
N LYS A 45 9.80 5.30 2.20
CA LYS A 45 10.58 6.04 3.22
C LYS A 45 10.90 7.49 2.83
N LYS A 46 10.87 7.83 1.55
CA LYS A 46 11.21 9.17 1.04
C LYS A 46 10.00 10.10 0.99
N GLU A 47 8.80 9.56 1.18
CA GLU A 47 7.57 10.35 1.16
C GLU A 47 7.47 11.25 2.39
N GLN A 48 7.28 12.55 2.15
CA GLN A 48 7.25 13.52 3.25
C GLN A 48 6.04 13.34 4.17
N ALA A 49 4.93 12.84 3.63
CA ALA A 49 3.69 12.59 4.36
C ALA A 49 3.72 11.28 5.16
N LEU A 50 4.78 10.48 5.06
CA LEU A 50 4.92 9.18 5.70
C LEU A 50 6.16 9.14 6.60
N ARG A 51 6.07 8.40 7.69
CA ARG A 51 7.22 8.09 8.56
C ARG A 51 7.22 6.60 8.86
N VAL A 52 8.18 5.88 8.29
CA VAL A 52 8.34 4.44 8.46
C VAL A 52 9.13 4.17 9.74
N PHE A 53 8.61 3.29 10.59
CA PHE A 53 9.21 2.92 11.87
C PHE A 53 9.79 1.52 11.86
N GLU A 54 9.09 0.58 11.22
CA GLU A 54 9.50 -0.82 11.14
C GLU A 54 9.31 -1.33 9.71
N GLU A 55 10.23 -2.18 9.28
CA GLU A 55 10.11 -2.95 8.06
C GLU A 55 10.65 -4.36 8.32
N ASN A 56 9.93 -5.36 7.84
CA ASN A 56 10.34 -6.75 7.94
C ASN A 56 10.09 -7.44 6.60
N PHE A 57 11.16 -7.91 5.96
CA PHE A 57 11.09 -8.67 4.73
C PHE A 57 11.12 -10.16 5.06
N THR A 58 10.18 -10.93 4.54
CA THR A 58 10.18 -12.38 4.70
C THR A 58 11.26 -13.03 3.84
N SER A 59 11.45 -14.34 3.99
CA SER A 59 12.13 -15.15 2.99
C SER A 59 11.46 -14.98 1.62
N THR A 60 12.26 -15.16 0.57
CA THR A 60 11.76 -15.23 -0.80
C THR A 60 11.64 -16.70 -1.18
N ASP A 61 10.40 -17.14 -1.33
CA ASP A 61 10.04 -18.55 -1.44
C ASP A 61 9.41 -18.84 -2.81
N PRO A 62 9.60 -20.05 -3.37
CA PRO A 62 8.95 -20.44 -4.60
C PRO A 62 7.44 -20.56 -4.35
N VAL A 63 6.65 -20.06 -5.28
CA VAL A 63 5.18 -20.13 -5.26
C VAL A 63 4.67 -20.62 -6.60
N GLU A 64 3.50 -21.25 -6.58
CA GLU A 64 2.83 -21.73 -7.79
C GLU A 64 2.52 -20.55 -8.72
N PRO A 65 2.96 -20.61 -10.00
CA PRO A 65 2.67 -19.54 -10.94
C PRO A 65 1.17 -19.37 -11.16
N ALA A 66 0.70 -18.13 -11.18
CA ALA A 66 -0.66 -17.83 -11.61
C ALA A 66 -0.88 -18.22 -13.09
N GLU A 67 -2.15 -18.46 -13.48
CA GLU A 67 -2.50 -18.96 -14.82
C GLU A 67 -1.94 -18.12 -15.97
N HIS A 68 -1.87 -16.79 -15.80
CA HIS A 68 -1.29 -15.92 -16.81
C HIS A 68 0.22 -16.13 -16.99
N PHE A 69 0.96 -16.53 -15.96
CA PHE A 69 2.37 -16.91 -16.09
C PHE A 69 2.50 -18.27 -16.79
N LYS A 70 1.67 -19.24 -16.41
CA LYS A 70 1.63 -20.58 -17.04
C LYS A 70 1.36 -20.50 -18.54
N ALA A 71 0.44 -19.62 -18.95
CA ALA A 71 0.13 -19.37 -20.35
C ALA A 71 1.34 -18.91 -21.19
N HIS A 72 2.40 -18.40 -20.54
CA HIS A 72 3.65 -17.99 -21.16
C HIS A 72 4.80 -18.99 -20.94
N GLY A 73 4.48 -20.22 -20.51
CA GLY A 73 5.47 -21.28 -20.28
C GLY A 73 6.32 -21.08 -19.01
N ILE A 74 5.90 -20.21 -18.09
CA ILE A 74 6.59 -20.01 -16.81
C ILE A 74 6.15 -21.11 -15.85
N THR A 75 7.12 -21.87 -15.35
CA THR A 75 6.90 -23.03 -14.47
C THR A 75 7.27 -22.76 -13.01
N GLU A 76 7.93 -21.63 -12.73
CA GLU A 76 8.33 -21.25 -11.37
C GLU A 76 8.20 -19.74 -11.20
N THR A 77 7.69 -19.33 -10.03
CA THR A 77 7.66 -17.95 -9.59
C THR A 77 8.10 -17.87 -8.13
N TRP A 78 8.52 -16.67 -7.72
CA TRP A 78 9.06 -16.39 -6.41
C TRP A 78 8.25 -15.26 -5.79
N SER A 79 7.77 -15.47 -4.56
CA SER A 79 7.08 -14.44 -3.78
C SER A 79 7.95 -13.95 -2.63
N GLN A 80 7.84 -12.66 -2.32
CA GLN A 80 8.34 -12.09 -1.08
C GLN A 80 7.30 -11.12 -0.51
N LEU A 81 7.20 -11.12 0.82
CA LEU A 81 6.36 -10.21 1.57
C LEU A 81 7.21 -9.19 2.32
N ALA A 82 6.68 -7.97 2.48
CA ALA A 82 7.23 -6.96 3.34
C ALA A 82 6.13 -6.39 4.23
N GLU A 83 6.32 -6.53 5.54
CA GLU A 83 5.51 -5.88 6.56
C GLU A 83 6.14 -4.52 6.88
N VAL A 84 5.32 -3.47 6.91
CA VAL A 84 5.77 -2.11 7.19
C VAL A 84 4.85 -1.46 8.21
N VAL A 85 5.42 -0.93 9.29
CA VAL A 85 4.71 -0.06 10.22
C VAL A 85 5.14 1.38 9.98
N LEU A 86 4.16 2.25 9.74
CA LEU A 86 4.41 3.67 9.51
C LEU A 86 3.35 4.55 10.16
N CYS A 87 3.64 5.84 10.29
CA CYS A 87 2.62 6.86 10.51
C CYS A 87 2.44 7.69 9.24
N ALA A 88 1.19 7.86 8.81
CA ALA A 88 0.79 8.81 7.77
C ALA A 88 0.33 10.12 8.41
N LYS A 89 0.67 11.26 7.79
CA LYS A 89 0.38 12.59 8.34
C LYS A 89 -1.10 12.86 8.57
N ASP A 90 -1.93 12.43 7.63
CA ASP A 90 -3.37 12.62 7.61
C ASP A 90 -4.02 11.55 6.72
N PHE A 91 -5.36 11.54 6.67
CA PHE A 91 -6.12 10.53 5.91
C PHE A 91 -5.88 10.64 4.40
N GLU A 92 -5.65 11.85 3.87
CA GLU A 92 -5.35 12.05 2.45
C GLU A 92 -3.97 11.49 2.09
N GLY A 93 -2.96 11.72 2.92
CA GLY A 93 -1.64 11.11 2.79
C GLY A 93 -1.68 9.59 2.85
N LEU A 94 -2.52 9.03 3.74
CA LEU A 94 -2.74 7.58 3.81
C LEU A 94 -3.40 7.05 2.53
N MET A 95 -4.44 7.72 2.04
CA MET A 95 -5.13 7.34 0.80
C MET A 95 -4.18 7.39 -0.40
N ASN A 96 -3.41 8.48 -0.54
CA ASN A 96 -2.42 8.62 -1.61
C ASN A 96 -1.37 7.51 -1.55
N MET A 97 -0.93 7.12 -0.36
CA MET A 97 -0.04 5.98 -0.19
C MET A 97 -0.68 4.68 -0.69
N VAL A 98 -1.93 4.39 -0.30
CA VAL A 98 -2.63 3.16 -0.76
C VAL A 98 -2.74 3.14 -2.28
N VAL A 99 -3.13 4.25 -2.90
CA VAL A 99 -3.29 4.33 -4.37
C VAL A 99 -1.94 4.22 -5.09
N THR A 100 -0.88 4.83 -4.55
CA THR A 100 0.44 4.89 -5.21
C THR A 100 1.24 3.62 -5.04
N TYR A 101 1.18 3.01 -3.85
CA TYR A 101 2.02 1.86 -3.48
C TYR A 101 1.27 0.53 -3.45
N ALA A 102 -0.07 0.55 -3.54
CA ALA A 102 -0.92 -0.63 -3.68
C ALA A 102 -0.54 -1.77 -2.71
N PRO A 103 -0.60 -1.55 -1.38
CA PRO A 103 -0.39 -2.63 -0.43
C PRO A 103 -1.44 -3.73 -0.62
N THR A 104 -1.04 -4.97 -0.38
CA THR A 104 -1.93 -6.14 -0.38
C THR A 104 -2.90 -6.10 0.80
N ALA A 105 -2.44 -5.61 1.96
CA ALA A 105 -3.28 -5.41 3.13
C ALA A 105 -2.89 -4.14 3.89
N ILE A 106 -3.87 -3.57 4.60
CA ILE A 106 -3.72 -2.37 5.41
C ILE A 106 -4.52 -2.52 6.70
N GLU A 107 -3.91 -2.12 7.83
CA GLU A 107 -4.56 -2.06 9.13
C GLU A 107 -4.21 -0.74 9.84
N ILE A 108 -5.22 0.01 10.28
CA ILE A 108 -5.02 1.21 11.09
C ILE A 108 -4.87 0.78 12.55
N LEU A 109 -3.67 1.00 13.10
CA LEU A 109 -3.34 0.66 14.49
C LEU A 109 -3.68 1.79 15.46
N GLY A 110 -3.78 3.03 14.96
CA GLY A 110 -4.19 4.17 15.75
C GLY A 110 -4.10 5.49 14.99
N PRO A 111 -4.68 6.57 15.52
CA PRO A 111 -5.50 6.62 16.73
C PRO A 111 -6.88 5.96 16.52
N SER A 112 -7.61 5.71 17.62
CA SER A 112 -8.96 5.12 17.56
C SER A 112 -10.01 6.02 16.90
N LYS A 113 -9.73 7.33 16.81
CA LYS A 113 -10.55 8.33 16.14
C LYS A 113 -9.66 9.27 15.35
N ILE A 114 -10.06 9.54 14.12
CA ILE A 114 -9.46 10.57 13.28
C ILE A 114 -10.49 11.67 13.02
N SER A 115 -10.05 12.92 12.99
CA SER A 115 -10.87 14.04 12.57
C SER A 115 -10.47 14.43 11.16
N ILE A 116 -11.41 14.35 10.23
CA ILE A 116 -11.22 14.78 8.84
C ILE A 116 -12.10 15.99 8.59
N ASP A 117 -11.57 17.00 7.91
CA ASP A 117 -12.38 18.12 7.46
C ASP A 117 -13.16 17.74 6.19
N MET A 118 -14.20 18.53 5.91
CA MET A 118 -15.12 18.25 4.78
C MET A 118 -14.40 18.22 3.43
N ARG A 119 -13.38 19.07 3.22
CA ARG A 119 -12.63 19.10 1.95
C ARG A 119 -11.84 17.82 1.79
N SER A 120 -11.11 17.39 2.84
CA SER A 120 -10.36 16.13 2.83
C SER A 120 -11.27 14.92 2.58
N ALA A 121 -12.45 14.89 3.21
CA ALA A 121 -13.44 13.84 2.99
C ALA A 121 -13.94 13.82 1.52
N GLN A 122 -14.26 14.99 0.96
CA GLN A 122 -14.68 15.11 -0.44
C GLN A 122 -13.58 14.69 -1.42
N ASN A 123 -12.33 15.09 -1.17
CA ASN A 123 -11.17 14.70 -1.98
C ASN A 123 -11.00 13.17 -1.99
N ALA A 124 -11.13 12.52 -0.84
CA ALA A 124 -11.03 11.05 -0.76
C ALA A 124 -12.12 10.36 -1.60
N LEU A 125 -13.37 10.83 -1.54
CA LEU A 125 -14.47 10.29 -2.35
C LEU A 125 -14.27 10.54 -3.85
N ALA A 126 -13.75 11.71 -4.22
CA ALA A 126 -13.42 12.04 -5.60
C ALA A 126 -12.33 11.10 -6.15
N THR A 127 -11.26 10.87 -5.38
CA THR A 127 -10.19 9.93 -5.76
C THR A 127 -10.72 8.53 -6.02
N VAL A 128 -11.61 8.01 -5.16
CA VAL A 128 -12.23 6.68 -5.38
C VAL A 128 -13.07 6.68 -6.66
N THR A 129 -13.86 7.73 -6.90
CA THR A 129 -14.71 7.86 -8.08
C THR A 129 -13.87 7.92 -9.36
N ASP A 130 -12.78 8.69 -9.35
CA ASP A 130 -11.83 8.78 -10.46
C ASP A 130 -11.14 7.43 -10.73
N MET A 131 -10.77 6.69 -9.68
CA MET A 131 -10.23 5.34 -9.83
C MET A 131 -11.26 4.42 -10.51
N MET A 132 -12.50 4.39 -10.04
CA MET A 132 -13.56 3.57 -10.62
C MET A 132 -13.80 3.93 -12.10
N HIS A 133 -13.84 5.21 -12.45
CA HIS A 133 -13.97 5.65 -13.84
C HIS A 133 -12.79 5.20 -14.70
N LYS A 134 -11.54 5.32 -14.21
CA LYS A 134 -10.35 4.84 -14.92
C LYS A 134 -10.40 3.33 -15.13
N TYR A 135 -10.79 2.55 -14.13
CA TYR A 135 -10.95 1.09 -14.25
C TYR A 135 -12.04 0.70 -15.26
N ALA A 136 -13.18 1.39 -15.25
CA ALA A 136 -14.26 1.17 -16.21
C ALA A 136 -13.81 1.52 -17.65
N ALA A 137 -13.16 2.67 -17.84
CA ALA A 137 -12.66 3.12 -19.14
C ALA A 137 -11.57 2.20 -19.71
N ALA A 138 -10.74 1.60 -18.85
CA ALA A 138 -9.72 0.62 -19.26
C ALA A 138 -10.31 -0.74 -19.70
N GLY A 139 -11.63 -0.93 -19.62
CA GLY A 139 -12.29 -2.20 -19.95
C GLY A 139 -12.04 -3.31 -18.93
N ILE A 140 -11.49 -2.97 -17.76
CA ILE A 140 -11.17 -3.90 -16.67
C ILE A 140 -12.35 -4.01 -15.67
N GLY A 141 -13.35 -3.10 -15.74
CA GLY A 141 -14.51 -3.07 -14.86
C GLY A 141 -15.86 -3.24 -15.60
N GLY A 142 -16.57 -4.34 -15.33
CA GLY A 142 -17.86 -4.71 -15.91
C GLY A 142 -19.08 -3.92 -15.42
N MET A 143 -19.04 -2.58 -15.41
CA MET A 143 -20.25 -1.76 -15.27
C MET A 143 -20.41 -0.82 -16.47
N LEU A 144 -21.17 -1.31 -17.46
CA LEU A 144 -21.91 -0.44 -18.37
C LEU A 144 -23.01 0.23 -17.55
N ILE A 145 -22.79 1.47 -17.10
CA ILE A 145 -23.91 2.28 -16.63
C ILE A 145 -24.77 2.59 -17.85
N SER A 146 -25.79 1.76 -18.07
CA SER A 146 -26.88 2.05 -18.99
C SER A 146 -27.77 3.10 -18.34
N THR A 147 -27.49 4.38 -18.55
CA THR A 147 -28.49 5.42 -18.34
C THR A 147 -29.53 5.30 -19.45
N LYS A 148 -30.70 4.76 -19.12
CA LYS A 148 -31.93 5.06 -19.86
C LYS A 148 -32.33 6.50 -19.61
#